data_AF-A0A7W1CV20-F1
#
_entry.id   AF-A0A7W1CV20-F1
#
_cell.length_a   1.000
_cell.length_b   1.000
_cell.length_c   1.000
_cell.angle_alpha   90.00
_cell.angle_beta   90.00
_cell.angle_gamma   90.00
#
_symmetry.space_group_name_H-M   'P 1'
#
loop_
_entity.id
_entity.type
_entity.pdbx_description
1 polymer ?
#
loop_
_entity_poly.entity_id
_entity_poly.type
_entity_poly.pdbx_seq_one_letter_code
_entity_poly.pdbx_strand_id
1 'polypeptide(L)' 'MGAPFLEVSDLKTHFPVGESTLFRRQAGTVKAVDGVSFQLAQGESLG' A
#
# COMPACT_ATOMS: atom_id res chain seq x y z
N MET A 1 16.91 19.70 12.47
CA MET A 1 16.13 18.46 12.28
C MET A 1 16.85 17.66 11.21
N GLY A 2 17.26 16.42 11.52
CA GLY A 2 17.99 15.56 10.58
C GLY A 2 17.09 15.06 9.45
N ALA A 3 17.68 14.69 8.32
CA ALA A 3 16.94 14.06 7.23
C ALA A 3 16.34 12.71 7.69
N PRO A 4 15.14 12.33 7.21
CA PRO A 4 14.52 11.06 7.57
C PRO A 4 15.41 9.89 7.12
N PHE A 5 15.39 8.80 7.89
CA PHE A 5 16.10 7.57 7.52
C PHE A 5 15.35 6.82 6.42
N LEU A 6 14.02 6.78 6.51
CA LEU A 6 13.14 6.28 5.46
C LEU A 6 12.06 7.31 5.18
N GLU A 7 11.80 7.56 3.91
CA GLU A 7 10.66 8.36 3.45
C GLU A 7 9.86 7.54 2.43
N VAL A 8 8.56 7.42 2.67
CA VAL A 8 7.60 6.73 1.81
C VAL A 8 6.51 7.70 1.43
N SER A 9 6.21 7.77 0.13
CA SER A 9 5.19 8.66 -0.41
C SER A 9 4.18 7.88 -1.25
N ASP A 10 2.89 8.17 -1.04
CA ASP A 10 1.76 7.63 -1.81
C ASP A 10 1.75 6.09 -1.96
N LEU A 11 2.11 5.36 -0.89
CA LEU A 11 2.16 3.90 -0.89
C LEU A 11 0.77 3.30 -1.16
N LYS A 12 0.72 2.40 -2.13
CA LYS A 12 -0.48 1.72 -2.61
C LYS A 12 -0.23 0.22 -2.71
N THR A 13 -1.13 -0.57 -2.14
CA THR A 13 -1.10 -2.03 -2.24
C THR A 13 -2.51 -2.51 -2.57
N HIS A 14 -2.70 -2.93 -3.81
CA HIS A 14 -4.01 -3.29 -4.37
C HIS A 14 -3.99 -4.74 -4.87
N PHE A 15 -4.96 -5.53 -4.44
CA PHE A 15 -5.10 -6.94 -4.79
C PHE A 15 -6.37 -7.16 -5.61
N PRO A 16 -6.28 -7.74 -6.83
CA PRO A 16 -7.47 -8.10 -7.60
C PRO A 16 -8.22 -9.23 -6.88
N VAL A 17 -9.55 -9.15 -6.86
CA VAL A 17 -10.43 -10.19 -6.30
C VAL A 17 -11.50 -10.56 -7.32
N GLY A 18 -11.59 -11.84 -7.65
CA GLY A 18 -12.54 -12.38 -8.64
C GLY A 18 -12.04 -13.71 -9.22
N GLU A 19 -12.95 -14.54 -9.73
CA GLU A 19 -12.60 -15.83 -10.32
C GLU A 19 -11.80 -15.67 -11.62
N SER A 20 -10.79 -16.53 -11.79
CA SER A 20 -9.88 -16.62 -12.94
C SER A 20 -10.52 -17.20 -14.21
N THR A 21 -11.85 -17.29 -14.26
CA THR A 21 -12.57 -18.00 -15.32
C THR A 21 -13.08 -17.04 -16.41
N LEU A 22 -13.16 -17.57 -17.64
CA LEU A 22 -13.46 -16.84 -18.88
C LEU A 22 -14.82 -16.12 -18.91
N PHE A 23 -15.70 -16.29 -17.91
CA PHE A 23 -17.06 -15.75 -17.92
C PHE A 23 -17.39 -14.94 -16.64
N ARG A 24 -17.38 -13.62 -16.85
CA ARG A 24 -17.96 -12.50 -16.06
C ARG A 24 -18.49 -12.80 -14.64
N ARG A 25 -17.78 -12.20 -13.68
CA ARG A 25 -18.35 -11.35 -12.62
C ARG A 25 -17.32 -10.24 -12.35
N GLN A 26 -17.73 -8.99 -12.09
CA GLN A 26 -16.80 -7.87 -11.92
C GLN A 26 -15.65 -8.25 -10.97
N ALA A 27 -14.42 -8.31 -11.49
CA ALA A 27 -13.24 -8.43 -10.65
C ALA A 27 -13.13 -7.13 -9.84
N GLY A 28 -13.37 -7.23 -8.54
CA GLY A 28 -13.12 -6.13 -7.61
C GLY A 28 -11.62 -5.95 -7.40
N THR A 29 -11.23 -4.87 -6.72
CA THR A 29 -9.87 -4.71 -6.22
C THR A 29 -9.96 -4.35 -4.74
N VAL A 30 -9.33 -5.17 -3.90
CA VAL A 30 -9.17 -4.87 -2.48
C VAL A 30 -7.94 -3.99 -2.32
N LYS A 31 -8.11 -2.86 -1.65
CA LYS A 31 -7.01 -1.95 -1.31
C LYS A 31 -6.55 -2.25 0.10
N ALA A 32 -5.34 -2.77 0.27
CA ALA A 32 -4.73 -2.98 1.57
C ALA A 32 -4.18 -1.67 2.15
N VAL A 33 -3.58 -0.83 1.30
CA VAL A 33 -3.28 0.58 1.57
C VAL A 33 -3.50 1.38 0.29
N ASP A 34 -3.95 2.63 0.41
CA ASP A 34 -4.15 3.52 -0.74
C ASP A 34 -3.74 4.96 -0.37
N GLY A 35 -2.53 5.34 -0.79
CA GLY A 35 -2.01 6.70 -0.64
C GLY A 35 -1.41 7.02 0.72
N VAL A 36 -0.78 6.06 1.38
CA VAL A 36 -0.14 6.27 2.68
C VAL A 36 1.23 6.91 2.49
N SER A 37 1.50 8.01 3.20
CA SER A 37 2.81 8.69 3.20
C SER A 37 3.31 8.83 4.63
N PHE A 38 4.58 8.49 4.86
CA PHE A 38 5.20 8.58 6.19
C PHE A 38 6.71 8.69 6.09
N GLN A 39 7.32 9.13 7.19
CA GLN A 39 8.77 9.19 7.37
C GLN A 39 9.13 8.44 8.66
N LEU A 40 10.29 7.81 8.68
CA LEU A 40 10.85 7.18 9.89
C LEU A 40 12.21 7.79 10.20
N ALA A 41 12.40 8.15 11.46
CA ALA A 41 13.71 8.47 11.99
C ALA A 41 14.53 7.19 12.24
N GLN A 42 15.85 7.33 12.37
CA GLN A 42 16.72 6.21 12.71
C GLN A 42 16.39 5.67 14.11
N GLY A 43 16.09 4.36 14.21
CA GLY A 43 15.76 3.69 15.47
C GLY A 43 14.28 3.78 15.88
N GLU A 44 13.43 4.41 15.06
CA GLU A 44 11.98 4.45 15.24
C GLU A 44 11.30 3.18 14.69
N SER A 45 10.23 2.74 15.35
CA SER A 45 9.36 1.65 14.90
C SER A 45 7.95 2.17 14.65
N LEU A 46 7.36 1.76 13.52
CA LEU A 46 5.99 2.09 13.13
C LEU A 46 5.21 0.80 12.91
N GLY A 47 4.03 0.69 13.52
CA GLY A 47 3.17 -0.50 13.48
C GLY A 47 1.70 -0.15 13.44
#